data_AF-A0A3P9JKI1-F1
#
_entry.id   AF-A0A3P9JKI1-F1
#
_cell.length_a   1.000
_cell.length_b   1.000
_cell.length_c   1.000
_cell.angle_alpha   90.00
_cell.angle_beta   90.00
_cell.angle_gamma   90.00
#
_symmetry.space_group_name_H-M   'P 1'
#
loop_
_entity.id
_entity.type
_entity.pdbx_description
1 polymer ?
#
loop_
_entity_poly.entity_id
_entity_poly.type
_entity_poly.pdbx_seq_one_letter_code
_entity_poly.pdbx_strand_id
1 'polypeptide(L)'
;MKDLEAHELAKLEEQKELEEKKQTIELKEAEKAQLLSRPDQIFKEAERKSSRLEAGRVKMEALNVEFSEMEQQASALNEGNRSLRTTRDDLKKQLEGLKVKVEASEGEQRQLLKKRELLREEVAELTGNRGMLEMKQRSLTSEKKRVYESRSVQLSESNRHIQALKRMEQALTVATEQLAFKTSVYHELQAQLDAVPQREATTKQRMELQKDVDALKVSLKTQLSLTEVESQKKQQFEIIQELQKDSMRLRQELHQLRCLTLMKAEQKGREHRELLRAKQLREQIQQELREKDLIIEEHEKVNTNLQQRISEYSNLCAISKEERRRYFDLKQSVTQTVQHLTEQKEFLKNQLSGQSFALISINRTANQAFVKVSVSNSERKKLSDGIAKLSEASDKTLESVNREADFTELKSKVPSSVELVKKMEQLEGNLAERERQLLEKELLVEQVTRLTKPLGEQAENYQQDSLSLAKRLNEVRTHLIDTNQRIMAVSAELSVKQADASCEQQQIKEKEVQMEQCQRRLEQGLSPHPEIEEEWKRRLRDKRRRQKDKEEKEKLAGEDKWRHLQSGKRTTADIRPNAYIPENDPLPLPKPYGAMAPFKPSQPGANMRHFAKL
;
A
#
# COMPACT_ATOMS: atom_id res chain seq x y z
N MET A 1 -9.28 -9.98 155.19
CA MET A 1 -10.23 -10.22 154.08
C MET A 1 -10.22 -9.14 152.99
N LYS A 2 -9.30 -8.14 153.01
CA LYS A 2 -9.14 -7.18 151.89
C LYS A 2 -7.91 -7.45 151.01
N ASP A 3 -6.95 -8.25 151.47
CA ASP A 3 -5.71 -8.51 150.73
C ASP A 3 -5.77 -9.71 149.77
N LEU A 4 -6.81 -10.57 149.87
CA LEU A 4 -7.00 -11.72 148.99
C LEU A 4 -7.70 -11.35 147.67
N GLU A 5 -8.71 -10.48 147.72
CA GLU A 5 -9.42 -9.99 146.54
C GLU A 5 -8.53 -9.09 145.66
N ALA A 6 -7.65 -8.31 146.27
CA ALA A 6 -6.67 -7.49 145.55
C ALA A 6 -5.64 -8.34 144.78
N HIS A 7 -5.24 -9.50 145.34
CA HIS A 7 -4.30 -10.41 144.70
C HIS A 7 -4.94 -11.19 143.54
N GLU A 8 -6.23 -11.56 143.64
CA GLU A 8 -6.95 -12.21 142.54
C GLU A 8 -7.23 -11.24 141.39
N LEU A 9 -7.57 -9.98 141.69
CA LEU A 9 -7.77 -8.96 140.66
C LEU A 9 -6.47 -8.66 139.91
N ALA A 10 -5.35 -8.50 140.62
CA ALA A 10 -4.03 -8.28 140.04
C ALA A 10 -3.58 -9.43 139.13
N LYS A 11 -3.89 -10.68 139.50
CA LYS A 11 -3.57 -11.87 138.70
C LYS A 11 -4.41 -11.96 137.43
N LEU A 12 -5.66 -11.49 137.47
CA LEU A 12 -6.54 -11.42 136.31
C LEU A 12 -6.13 -10.30 135.36
N GLU A 13 -5.64 -9.19 135.90
CA GLU A 13 -5.06 -8.06 135.15
C GLU A 13 -3.74 -8.47 134.46
N GLU A 14 -2.85 -9.19 135.16
CA GLU A 14 -1.65 -9.79 134.56
C GLU A 14 -1.97 -10.81 133.46
N GLN A 15 -3.04 -11.60 133.60
CA GLN A 15 -3.49 -12.53 132.55
C GLN A 15 -4.00 -11.79 131.31
N LYS A 16 -4.76 -10.72 131.49
CA LYS A 16 -5.21 -9.86 130.38
C LYS A 16 -4.03 -9.19 129.68
N GLU A 17 -3.09 -8.64 130.44
CA GLU A 17 -1.85 -8.07 129.86
C GLU A 17 -1.03 -9.12 129.11
N LEU A 18 -0.97 -10.35 129.61
CA LEU A 18 -0.25 -11.45 128.95
C LEU A 18 -0.95 -11.85 127.64
N GLU A 19 -2.28 -11.88 127.61
CA GLU A 19 -3.06 -12.12 126.39
C GLU A 19 -2.89 -10.99 125.37
N GLU A 20 -2.91 -9.73 125.79
CA GLU A 20 -2.64 -8.58 124.91
C GLU A 20 -1.21 -8.62 124.35
N LYS A 21 -0.21 -8.97 125.17
CA LYS A 21 1.17 -9.16 124.73
C LYS A 21 1.30 -10.33 123.74
N LYS A 22 0.58 -11.44 123.96
CA LYS A 22 0.54 -12.58 123.01
C LYS A 22 -0.10 -12.19 121.68
N GLN A 23 -1.23 -11.48 121.70
CA GLN A 23 -1.87 -10.97 120.48
C GLN A 23 -0.96 -9.99 119.73
N THR A 24 -0.23 -9.14 120.45
CA THR A 24 0.77 -8.24 119.85
C THR A 24 1.93 -9.00 119.21
N ILE A 25 2.39 -10.09 119.84
CA ILE A 25 3.42 -10.97 119.28
C ILE A 25 2.92 -11.67 118.03
N GLU A 26 1.71 -12.24 118.04
CA GLU A 26 1.10 -12.89 116.88
C GLU A 26 0.95 -11.92 115.70
N LEU A 27 0.51 -10.68 115.96
CA LEU A 27 0.44 -9.63 114.94
C LEU A 27 1.82 -9.28 114.37
N LYS A 28 2.84 -9.12 115.24
CA LYS A 28 4.21 -8.83 114.80
C LYS A 28 4.87 -10.01 114.08
N GLU A 29 4.53 -11.24 114.43
CA GLU A 29 4.97 -12.43 113.72
C GLU A 29 4.31 -12.55 112.34
N ALA A 30 3.01 -12.21 112.24
CA ALA A 30 2.31 -12.11 110.96
C ALA A 30 2.88 -10.99 110.07
N GLU A 31 3.16 -9.81 110.62
CA GLU A 31 3.83 -8.71 109.91
C GLU A 31 5.25 -9.10 109.47
N LYS A 32 6.02 -9.77 110.34
CA LYS A 32 7.34 -10.29 110.01
C LYS A 32 7.27 -11.33 108.88
N ALA A 33 6.32 -12.25 108.92
CA ALA A 33 6.11 -13.24 107.85
C ALA A 33 5.75 -12.56 106.52
N GLN A 34 4.89 -11.53 106.55
CA GLN A 34 4.57 -10.73 105.36
C GLN A 34 5.80 -9.98 104.83
N LEU A 35 6.58 -9.33 105.70
CA LEU A 35 7.81 -8.64 105.33
C LEU A 35 8.89 -9.57 104.79
N LEU A 36 8.99 -10.80 105.31
CA LEU A 36 9.90 -11.83 104.79
C LEU A 36 9.48 -12.33 103.41
N SER A 37 8.17 -12.35 103.09
CA SER A 37 7.67 -12.77 101.77
C SER A 37 7.77 -11.71 100.66
N ARG A 38 7.92 -10.43 101.03
CA ARG A 38 7.94 -9.30 100.09
C ARG A 38 9.20 -9.26 99.20
N PRO A 39 10.42 -9.54 99.68
CA PRO A 39 11.61 -9.70 98.84
C PRO A 39 11.45 -10.78 97.76
N ASP A 40 10.87 -11.94 98.11
CA ASP A 40 10.65 -13.03 97.14
C ASP A 40 9.66 -12.62 96.03
N GLN A 41 8.63 -11.85 96.37
CA GLN A 41 7.70 -11.29 95.38
C GLN A 41 8.39 -10.28 94.46
N ILE A 42 9.20 -9.36 95.02
CA ILE A 42 9.97 -8.38 94.26
C ILE A 42 10.97 -9.07 93.33
N PHE A 43 11.64 -10.13 93.81
CA PHE A 43 12.59 -10.91 93.02
C PHE A 43 11.90 -11.60 91.83
N LYS A 44 10.75 -12.25 92.07
CA LYS A 44 9.94 -12.85 91.00
C LYS A 44 9.45 -11.83 89.98
N GLU A 45 9.07 -10.63 90.41
CA GLU A 45 8.70 -9.55 89.49
C GLU A 45 9.88 -8.99 88.71
N ALA A 46 11.04 -8.87 89.35
CA ALA A 46 12.29 -8.44 88.72
C ALA A 46 12.76 -9.45 87.66
N GLU A 47 12.71 -10.75 87.96
CA GLU A 47 12.98 -11.81 86.99
C GLU A 47 12.02 -11.74 85.80
N ARG A 48 10.71 -11.63 86.05
CA ARG A 48 9.71 -11.46 84.97
C ARG A 48 9.93 -10.21 84.13
N LYS A 49 10.42 -9.11 84.71
CA LYS A 49 10.79 -7.90 83.96
C LYS A 49 12.08 -8.13 83.16
N SER A 50 13.08 -8.77 83.76
CA SER A 50 14.34 -9.12 83.11
C SER A 50 14.13 -10.04 81.91
N SER A 51 13.36 -11.13 82.05
CA SER A 51 13.02 -12.02 80.92
C SER A 51 12.25 -11.30 79.81
N ARG A 52 11.38 -10.35 80.15
CA ARG A 52 10.67 -9.52 79.16
C ARG A 52 11.61 -8.56 78.43
N LEU A 53 12.55 -7.93 79.14
CA LEU A 53 13.57 -7.07 78.54
C LEU A 53 14.48 -7.87 77.62
N GLU A 54 14.92 -9.05 78.05
CA GLU A 54 15.78 -9.93 77.26
C GLU A 54 15.07 -10.45 76.00
N ALA A 55 13.81 -10.87 76.11
CA ALA A 55 12.99 -11.20 74.94
C ALA A 55 12.79 -9.99 74.00
N GLY A 56 12.71 -8.78 74.55
CA GLY A 56 12.67 -7.54 73.77
C GLY A 56 13.99 -7.26 73.05
N ARG A 57 15.12 -7.46 73.72
CA ARG A 57 16.48 -7.31 73.17
C ARG A 57 16.70 -8.27 72.00
N VAL A 58 16.38 -9.54 72.17
CA VAL A 58 16.49 -10.56 71.10
C VAL A 58 15.62 -10.20 69.89
N LYS A 59 14.40 -9.68 70.11
CA LYS A 59 13.54 -9.21 69.02
C LYS A 59 14.12 -7.98 68.31
N MET A 60 14.69 -7.03 69.05
CA MET A 60 15.34 -5.85 68.48
C MET A 60 16.58 -6.23 67.67
N GLU A 61 17.37 -7.19 68.14
CA GLU A 61 18.52 -7.72 67.41
C GLU A 61 18.10 -8.43 66.12
N ALA A 62 17.06 -9.25 66.17
CA ALA A 62 16.50 -9.88 64.97
C ALA A 62 16.03 -8.83 63.94
N LEU A 63 15.29 -7.81 64.38
CA LEU A 63 14.85 -6.72 63.51
C LEU A 63 16.01 -5.89 62.94
N ASN A 64 17.08 -5.69 63.70
CA ASN A 64 18.27 -4.99 63.21
C ASN A 64 19.00 -5.80 62.12
N VAL A 65 19.07 -7.13 62.26
CA VAL A 65 19.63 -8.00 61.23
C VAL A 65 18.78 -7.91 59.96
N GLU A 66 17.46 -8.06 60.07
CA GLU A 66 16.54 -7.91 58.94
C GLU A 66 16.66 -6.53 58.28
N PHE A 67 16.79 -5.45 59.06
CA PHE A 67 16.98 -4.11 58.52
C PHE A 67 18.30 -3.98 57.76
N SER A 68 19.40 -4.54 58.28
CA SER A 68 20.69 -4.53 57.60
C SER A 68 20.67 -5.33 56.29
N GLU A 69 20.00 -6.48 56.26
CA GLU A 69 19.80 -7.26 55.04
C GLU A 69 18.99 -6.47 54.00
N MET A 70 17.92 -5.79 54.43
CA MET A 70 17.12 -4.94 53.55
C MET A 70 17.90 -3.74 53.01
N GLU A 71 18.77 -3.12 53.82
CA GLU A 71 19.67 -2.05 53.36
C GLU A 71 20.68 -2.55 52.32
N GLN A 72 21.25 -3.73 52.50
CA GLN A 72 22.16 -4.34 51.52
C GLN A 72 21.43 -4.69 50.21
N GLN A 73 20.20 -5.19 50.30
CA GLN A 73 19.39 -5.42 49.10
C GLN A 73 19.06 -4.10 48.39
N ALA A 74 18.71 -3.05 49.13
CA ALA A 74 18.42 -1.73 48.57
C ALA A 74 19.66 -1.11 47.90
N SER A 75 20.86 -1.26 48.47
CA SER A 75 22.09 -0.77 47.87
C SER A 75 22.43 -1.52 46.58
N ALA A 76 22.32 -2.85 46.57
CA ALA A 76 22.51 -3.68 45.38
C ALA A 76 21.53 -3.32 44.24
N LEU A 77 20.25 -3.10 44.58
CA LEU A 77 19.25 -2.64 43.62
C LEU A 77 19.55 -1.24 43.08
N ASN A 78 20.07 -0.33 43.92
CA ASN A 78 20.47 1.00 43.51
C ASN A 78 21.66 0.97 42.54
N GLU A 79 22.64 0.10 42.77
CA GLU A 79 23.77 -0.12 41.86
C GLU A 79 23.31 -0.71 40.52
N GLY A 80 22.42 -1.71 40.55
CA GLY A 80 21.78 -2.24 39.34
C GLY A 80 21.01 -1.17 38.56
N ASN A 81 20.28 -0.29 39.25
CA ASN A 81 19.59 0.83 38.61
C ASN A 81 20.56 1.86 38.01
N ARG A 82 21.73 2.08 38.62
CA ARG A 82 22.76 2.96 38.07
C ARG A 82 23.35 2.39 36.78
N SER A 83 23.67 1.09 36.75
CA SER A 83 24.18 0.44 35.53
C SER A 83 23.14 0.38 34.40
N LEU A 84 21.86 0.19 34.74
CA LEU A 84 20.78 0.30 33.75
C LEU A 84 20.62 1.71 33.20
N ARG A 85 20.84 2.76 34.02
CA ARG A 85 20.81 4.15 33.53
C ARG A 85 21.96 4.45 32.58
N THR A 86 23.18 4.01 32.89
CA THR A 86 24.35 4.24 32.02
C THR A 86 24.17 3.52 30.68
N THR A 87 23.80 2.25 30.70
CA THR A 87 23.52 1.48 29.46
C THR A 87 22.40 2.10 28.64
N ARG A 88 21.32 2.56 29.27
CA ARG A 88 20.25 3.32 28.58
C ARG A 88 20.79 4.58 27.91
N ASP A 89 21.64 5.34 28.59
CA ASP A 89 22.16 6.60 28.05
C ASP A 89 23.18 6.36 26.91
N ASP A 90 23.95 5.27 26.97
CA ASP A 90 24.81 4.85 25.86
C ASP A 90 24.00 4.37 24.66
N LEU A 91 22.93 3.60 24.87
CA LEU A 91 22.00 3.22 23.81
C LEU A 91 21.31 4.44 23.18
N LYS A 92 20.95 5.46 23.97
CA LYS A 92 20.42 6.73 23.45
C LYS A 92 21.43 7.44 22.55
N LYS A 93 22.71 7.50 22.94
CA LYS A 93 23.78 8.09 22.10
C LYS A 93 23.96 7.32 20.79
N GLN A 94 23.94 5.99 20.85
CA GLN A 94 24.03 5.15 19.64
C GLN A 94 22.83 5.38 18.71
N LEU A 95 21.62 5.46 19.28
CA LEU A 95 20.40 5.74 18.53
C LEU A 95 20.45 7.12 17.87
N GLU A 96 20.95 8.14 18.56
CA GLU A 96 21.13 9.47 17.98
C GLU A 96 22.18 9.46 16.86
N GLY A 97 23.28 8.74 17.03
CA GLY A 97 24.28 8.55 15.98
C GLY A 97 23.73 7.83 14.74
N LEU A 98 22.81 6.88 14.92
CA LEU A 98 22.12 6.21 13.81
C LEU A 98 21.13 7.17 13.11
N LYS A 99 20.39 7.99 13.85
CA LYS A 99 19.49 9.00 13.24
C LYS A 99 20.25 9.96 12.33
N VAL A 100 21.37 10.50 12.79
CA VAL A 100 22.20 11.43 11.99
C VAL A 100 22.67 10.75 10.69
N LYS A 101 23.06 9.48 10.74
CA LYS A 101 23.43 8.71 9.53
C LYS A 101 22.25 8.52 8.58
N VAL A 102 21.06 8.23 9.11
CA VAL A 102 19.84 8.12 8.32
C VAL A 102 19.52 9.46 7.65
N GLU A 103 19.53 10.57 8.39
CA GLU A 103 19.29 11.92 7.85
C GLU A 103 20.28 12.30 6.75
N ALA A 104 21.57 11.95 6.92
CA ALA A 104 22.59 12.14 5.90
C ALA A 104 22.28 11.33 4.62
N SER A 105 21.93 10.05 4.77
CA SER A 105 21.56 9.19 3.63
C SER A 105 20.29 9.66 2.90
N GLU A 106 19.29 10.15 3.65
CA GLU A 106 18.09 10.77 3.07
C GLU A 106 18.43 12.09 2.35
N GLY A 107 19.38 12.85 2.87
CA GLY A 107 19.97 14.02 2.21
C GLY A 107 20.56 13.68 0.84
N GLU A 108 21.40 12.64 0.77
CA GLU A 108 22.00 12.15 -0.47
C GLU A 108 20.93 11.65 -1.46
N GLN A 109 19.94 10.89 -0.99
CA GLN A 109 18.83 10.43 -1.83
C GLN A 109 18.04 11.60 -2.43
N ARG A 110 17.76 12.65 -1.65
CA ARG A 110 17.10 13.86 -2.15
C ARG A 110 17.92 14.55 -3.24
N GLN A 111 19.24 14.59 -3.10
CA GLN A 111 20.12 15.16 -4.14
C GLN A 111 20.12 14.32 -5.41
N LEU A 112 20.19 12.99 -5.29
CA LEU A 112 20.13 12.08 -6.43
C LEU A 112 18.80 12.16 -7.17
N LEU A 113 17.68 12.31 -6.45
CA LEU A 113 16.36 12.51 -7.04
C LEU A 113 16.29 13.80 -7.86
N LYS A 114 16.79 14.92 -7.32
CA LYS A 114 16.89 16.19 -8.07
C LYS A 114 17.74 16.05 -9.33
N LYS A 115 18.89 15.37 -9.23
CA LYS A 115 19.75 15.12 -10.40
C LYS A 115 19.05 14.26 -11.46
N ARG A 116 18.28 13.25 -11.03
CA ARG A 116 17.48 12.41 -11.93
C ARG A 116 16.38 13.20 -12.63
N GLU A 117 15.75 14.15 -11.95
CA GLU A 117 14.73 15.03 -12.55
C GLU A 117 15.32 15.95 -13.60
N LEU A 118 16.46 16.60 -13.31
CA LEU A 118 17.18 17.43 -14.28
C LEU A 118 17.58 16.62 -15.53
N LEU A 119 18.14 15.42 -15.34
CA LEU A 119 18.48 14.53 -16.46
C LEU A 119 17.25 14.11 -17.28
N ARG A 120 16.08 13.95 -16.64
CA ARG A 120 14.84 13.62 -17.34
C ARG A 120 14.39 14.79 -18.22
N GLU A 121 14.52 16.02 -17.74
CA GLU A 121 14.24 17.23 -18.52
C GLU A 121 15.19 17.37 -19.70
N GLU A 122 16.50 17.21 -19.49
CA GLU A 122 17.51 17.22 -20.56
C GLU A 122 17.21 16.17 -21.64
N VAL A 123 16.83 14.95 -21.25
CA VAL A 123 16.44 13.88 -22.19
C VAL A 123 15.17 14.26 -22.97
N ALA A 124 14.20 14.91 -22.33
CA ALA A 124 12.98 15.36 -23.00
C ALA A 124 13.29 16.45 -24.05
N GLU A 125 14.15 17.41 -23.72
CA GLU A 125 14.62 18.44 -24.66
C GLU A 125 15.38 17.83 -25.85
N LEU A 126 16.32 16.92 -25.60
CA LEU A 126 17.07 16.23 -26.66
C LEU A 126 16.14 15.41 -27.56
N THR A 127 15.12 14.76 -26.98
CA THR A 127 14.13 14.01 -27.75
C THR A 127 13.29 14.92 -28.65
N GLY A 128 12.89 16.09 -28.14
CA GLY A 128 12.22 17.13 -28.94
C GLY A 128 13.09 17.63 -30.09
N ASN A 129 14.36 17.93 -29.81
CA ASN A 129 15.34 18.37 -30.81
C ASN A 129 15.56 17.31 -31.90
N ARG A 130 15.68 16.03 -31.50
CA ARG A 130 15.78 14.91 -32.45
C ARG A 130 14.56 14.86 -33.37
N GLY A 131 13.35 14.97 -32.82
CA GLY A 131 12.11 14.98 -33.61
C GLY A 131 12.07 16.12 -34.63
N MET A 132 12.50 17.32 -34.24
CA MET A 132 12.60 18.47 -35.15
C MET A 132 13.62 18.24 -36.28
N LEU A 133 14.76 17.64 -35.97
CA LEU A 133 15.78 17.30 -36.96
C LEU A 133 15.30 16.22 -37.94
N GLU A 134 14.60 15.18 -37.47
CA GLU A 134 14.00 14.16 -38.33
C GLU A 134 12.99 14.77 -39.29
N MET A 135 12.15 15.71 -38.83
CA MET A 135 11.19 16.40 -39.68
C MET A 135 11.88 17.28 -40.74
N LYS A 136 12.94 18.01 -40.36
CA LYS A 136 13.78 18.76 -41.31
C LYS A 136 14.41 17.83 -42.34
N GLN A 137 14.95 16.68 -41.93
CA GLN A 137 15.55 15.69 -42.82
C GLN A 137 14.52 15.15 -43.83
N ARG A 138 13.30 14.84 -43.40
CA ARG A 138 12.20 14.40 -44.28
C ARG A 138 11.81 15.48 -45.29
N SER A 139 11.74 16.74 -44.85
CA SER A 139 11.47 17.89 -45.73
C SER A 139 12.54 18.02 -46.81
N LEU A 140 13.82 18.07 -46.40
CA LEU A 140 14.96 18.17 -47.32
C LEU A 140 15.03 17.01 -48.30
N THR A 141 14.73 15.80 -47.85
CA THR A 141 14.69 14.62 -48.73
C THR A 141 13.58 14.74 -49.78
N SER A 142 12.42 15.27 -49.39
CA SER A 142 11.29 15.49 -50.30
C SER A 142 11.61 16.59 -51.32
N GLU A 143 12.25 17.67 -50.88
CA GLU A 143 12.67 18.76 -51.75
C GLU A 143 13.76 18.33 -52.73
N LYS A 144 14.76 17.57 -52.26
CA LYS A 144 15.75 16.91 -53.10
C LYS A 144 15.07 16.12 -54.22
N LYS A 145 14.08 15.26 -53.90
CA LYS A 145 13.33 14.49 -54.90
C LYS A 145 12.64 15.39 -55.95
N ARG A 146 11.93 16.43 -55.51
CA ARG A 146 11.26 17.38 -56.42
C ARG A 146 12.24 18.07 -57.37
N VAL A 147 13.41 18.47 -56.86
CA VAL A 147 14.46 19.09 -57.68
C VAL A 147 15.00 18.11 -58.72
N TYR A 148 15.24 16.84 -58.34
CA TYR A 148 15.66 15.81 -59.29
C TYR A 148 14.62 15.55 -60.38
N GLU A 149 13.35 15.44 -60.01
CA GLU A 149 12.23 15.26 -60.96
C GLU A 149 12.14 16.45 -61.93
N SER A 150 12.18 17.68 -61.41
CA SER A 150 12.18 18.90 -62.23
C SER A 150 13.35 18.93 -63.22
N ARG A 151 14.56 18.60 -62.75
CA ARG A 151 15.75 18.55 -63.61
C ARG A 151 15.63 17.47 -64.70
N SER A 152 15.04 16.31 -64.37
CA SER A 152 14.81 15.24 -65.34
C SER A 152 13.83 15.63 -66.44
N VAL A 153 12.75 16.35 -66.07
CA VAL A 153 11.80 16.90 -67.03
C VAL A 153 12.47 17.92 -67.95
N GLN A 154 13.19 18.90 -67.37
CA GLN A 154 13.93 19.91 -68.13
C GLN A 154 14.94 19.30 -69.11
N LEU A 155 15.67 18.25 -68.68
CA LEU A 155 16.61 17.53 -69.54
C LEU A 155 15.88 16.86 -70.72
N SER A 156 14.71 16.28 -70.47
CA SER A 156 13.90 15.63 -71.50
C SER A 156 13.35 16.64 -72.52
N GLU A 157 12.92 17.82 -72.06
CA GLU A 157 12.49 18.91 -72.93
C GLU A 157 13.65 19.47 -73.76
N SER A 158 14.81 19.72 -73.14
CA SER A 158 16.02 20.16 -73.85
C SER A 158 16.42 19.16 -74.95
N ASN A 159 16.36 17.86 -74.66
CA ASN A 159 16.61 16.81 -75.66
C ASN A 159 15.60 16.84 -76.81
N ARG A 160 14.31 17.12 -76.56
CA ARG A 160 13.30 17.31 -77.62
C ARG A 160 13.61 18.53 -78.48
N HIS A 161 14.01 19.65 -77.87
CA HIS A 161 14.41 20.85 -78.59
C HIS A 161 15.63 20.60 -79.48
N ILE A 162 16.64 19.91 -78.97
CA ILE A 162 17.84 19.52 -79.75
C ILE A 162 17.44 18.67 -80.96
N GLN A 163 16.54 17.69 -80.78
CA GLN A 163 16.07 16.87 -81.90
C GLN A 163 15.26 17.67 -82.93
N ALA A 164 14.43 18.62 -82.50
CA ALA A 164 13.68 19.49 -83.39
C ALA A 164 14.62 20.41 -84.20
N LEU A 165 15.62 20.99 -83.54
CA LEU A 165 16.67 21.80 -84.19
C LEU A 165 17.40 21.00 -85.27
N LYS A 166 17.83 19.78 -84.97
CA LYS A 166 18.48 18.91 -85.98
C LYS A 166 17.60 18.65 -87.20
N ARG A 167 16.29 18.47 -87.02
CA ARG A 167 15.35 18.31 -88.16
C ARG A 167 15.21 19.60 -88.96
N MET A 168 15.17 20.76 -88.29
CA MET A 168 15.12 22.06 -88.95
C MET A 168 16.42 22.36 -89.72
N GLU A 169 17.59 22.04 -89.15
CA GLU A 169 18.88 22.14 -89.84
C GLU A 169 18.90 21.30 -91.11
N GLN A 170 18.44 20.04 -91.04
CA GLN A 170 18.32 19.17 -92.22
C GLN A 170 17.34 19.75 -93.26
N ALA A 171 16.17 20.23 -92.85
CA ALA A 171 15.22 20.85 -93.77
C ALA A 171 15.79 22.10 -94.44
N LEU A 172 16.57 22.90 -93.70
CA LEU A 172 17.25 24.07 -94.23
C LEU A 172 18.29 23.67 -95.29
N THR A 173 19.11 22.63 -95.04
CA THR A 173 20.08 22.15 -96.03
C THR A 173 19.41 21.74 -97.35
N VAL A 174 18.31 20.97 -97.27
CA VAL A 174 17.53 20.57 -98.46
C VAL A 174 16.94 21.79 -99.18
N ALA A 175 16.40 22.76 -98.44
CA ALA A 175 15.85 23.98 -99.05
C ALA A 175 16.94 24.82 -99.74
N THR A 176 18.15 24.90 -99.16
CA THR A 176 19.27 25.62 -99.79
C THR A 176 19.75 24.93 -101.07
N GLU A 177 19.78 23.60 -101.10
CA GLU A 177 20.11 22.83 -102.31
C GLU A 177 19.03 23.01 -103.40
N GLN A 178 17.75 22.96 -103.03
CA GLN A 178 16.64 23.18 -103.96
C GLN A 178 16.64 24.61 -104.53
N LEU A 179 16.98 25.61 -103.71
CA LEU A 179 17.08 26.98 -104.18
C LEU A 179 18.21 27.12 -105.21
N ALA A 180 19.39 26.56 -104.92
CA ALA A 180 20.53 26.57 -105.84
C ALA A 180 20.20 25.93 -107.20
N PHE A 181 19.44 24.82 -107.20
CA PHE A 181 18.94 24.18 -108.42
C PHE A 181 17.94 25.07 -109.18
N LYS A 182 17.01 25.72 -108.49
CA LYS A 182 16.04 26.62 -109.14
C LYS A 182 16.72 27.84 -109.77
N THR A 183 17.72 28.42 -109.10
CA THR A 183 18.48 29.54 -109.68
C THR A 183 19.25 29.14 -110.93
N SER A 184 19.82 27.92 -111.01
CA SER A 184 20.50 27.47 -112.23
C SER A 184 19.52 27.31 -113.41
N VAL A 185 18.34 26.73 -113.18
CA VAL A 185 17.28 26.58 -114.20
C VAL A 185 16.75 27.95 -114.67
N TYR A 186 16.60 28.91 -113.76
CA TYR A 186 16.19 30.27 -114.11
C TYR A 186 17.21 30.96 -115.02
N HIS A 187 18.50 30.83 -114.73
CA HIS A 187 19.56 31.37 -115.59
C HIS A 187 19.58 30.72 -116.98
N GLU A 188 19.25 29.43 -117.09
CA GLU A 188 19.09 28.71 -118.36
C GLU A 188 17.87 29.19 -119.17
N LEU A 189 16.71 29.35 -118.53
CA LEU A 189 15.49 29.83 -119.18
C LEU A 189 15.60 31.31 -119.59
N GLN A 190 16.27 32.14 -118.80
CA GLN A 190 16.55 33.54 -119.14
C GLN A 190 17.43 33.64 -120.39
N ALA A 191 18.45 32.78 -120.51
CA ALA A 191 19.30 32.71 -121.70
C ALA A 191 18.53 32.24 -122.95
N GLN A 192 17.44 31.47 -122.79
CA GLN A 192 16.55 31.06 -123.88
C GLN A 192 15.54 32.15 -124.26
N LEU A 193 15.13 32.99 -123.30
CA LEU A 193 14.18 34.08 -123.53
C LEU A 193 14.81 35.26 -124.28
N ASP A 194 16.10 35.52 -124.06
CA ASP A 194 16.85 36.59 -124.73
C ASP A 194 17.15 36.28 -126.22
N ALA A 195 16.75 35.11 -126.74
CA ALA A 195 17.07 34.61 -128.09
C ALA A 195 15.94 34.75 -129.16
N VAL A 196 14.83 35.44 -128.88
CA VAL A 196 13.67 35.51 -129.81
C VAL A 196 13.40 36.93 -130.34
N PRO A 197 13.62 37.22 -131.65
CA PRO A 197 13.29 38.51 -132.27
C PRO A 197 11.80 38.59 -132.71
N GLN A 198 11.10 39.64 -132.27
CA GLN A 198 9.74 39.96 -132.71
C GLN A 198 9.73 40.53 -134.14
N ARG A 199 8.78 40.08 -134.97
CA ARG A 199 8.42 40.72 -136.25
C ARG A 199 6.95 41.16 -136.22
N GLU A 200 6.78 42.47 -136.32
CA GLU A 200 5.54 43.19 -136.54
C GLU A 200 5.15 43.17 -138.03
N ALA A 201 3.86 43.02 -138.35
CA ALA A 201 3.24 43.72 -139.48
C ALA A 201 1.70 43.55 -139.52
N THR A 202 1.03 44.66 -139.80
CA THR A 202 -0.40 44.88 -140.14
C THR A 202 -1.36 45.06 -138.96
N THR A 203 -1.13 46.19 -138.28
CA THR A 203 -1.68 46.65 -137.01
C THR A 203 -2.92 47.55 -137.10
N LYS A 204 -3.64 47.71 -138.22
CA LYS A 204 -4.73 48.72 -138.26
C LYS A 204 -6.16 48.20 -138.41
N GLN A 205 -6.41 47.05 -139.04
CA GLN A 205 -7.73 46.39 -138.98
C GLN A 205 -7.82 45.32 -137.89
N ARG A 206 -6.69 44.78 -137.43
CA ARG A 206 -6.63 44.02 -136.18
C ARG A 206 -6.94 44.91 -134.99
N MET A 207 -6.39 46.13 -134.86
CA MET A 207 -6.57 46.94 -133.65
C MET A 207 -8.02 47.34 -133.32
N GLU A 208 -8.93 47.44 -134.28
CA GLU A 208 -10.33 47.83 -134.03
C GLU A 208 -11.20 46.62 -133.65
N LEU A 209 -11.16 45.54 -134.44
CA LEU A 209 -11.84 44.29 -134.08
C LEU A 209 -11.20 43.64 -132.83
N GLN A 210 -9.89 43.80 -132.62
CA GLN A 210 -9.19 43.38 -131.41
C GLN A 210 -9.52 44.29 -130.22
N LYS A 211 -9.80 45.59 -130.40
CA LYS A 211 -10.27 46.44 -129.29
C LYS A 211 -11.66 46.03 -128.82
N ASP A 212 -12.57 45.69 -129.73
CA ASP A 212 -13.92 45.25 -129.36
C ASP A 212 -13.93 43.81 -128.83
N VAL A 213 -13.12 42.93 -129.43
CA VAL A 213 -12.90 41.56 -128.91
C VAL A 213 -12.13 41.59 -127.60
N ASP A 214 -11.18 42.49 -127.38
CA ASP A 214 -10.48 42.65 -126.10
C ASP A 214 -11.35 43.36 -125.07
N ALA A 215 -12.21 44.30 -125.45
CA ALA A 215 -13.18 44.90 -124.53
C ALA A 215 -14.22 43.86 -124.07
N LEU A 216 -14.71 43.01 -124.98
CA LEU A 216 -15.63 41.91 -124.66
C LEU A 216 -14.94 40.75 -123.93
N LYS A 217 -13.69 40.43 -124.26
CA LYS A 217 -12.90 39.44 -123.50
C LYS A 217 -12.55 39.97 -122.12
N VAL A 218 -12.26 41.26 -121.98
CA VAL A 218 -12.00 41.90 -120.68
C VAL A 218 -13.27 41.96 -119.86
N SER A 219 -14.44 42.27 -120.45
CA SER A 219 -15.72 42.29 -119.74
C SER A 219 -16.18 40.87 -119.32
N LEU A 220 -16.03 39.87 -120.18
CA LEU A 220 -16.34 38.48 -119.85
C LEU A 220 -15.35 37.90 -118.84
N LYS A 221 -14.05 38.23 -118.96
CA LYS A 221 -13.01 37.82 -118.00
C LYS A 221 -13.20 38.50 -116.64
N THR A 222 -13.61 39.77 -116.62
CA THR A 222 -13.97 40.44 -115.36
C THR A 222 -15.22 39.82 -114.75
N GLN A 223 -16.26 39.52 -115.52
CA GLN A 223 -17.45 38.82 -115.02
C GLN A 223 -17.13 37.41 -114.50
N LEU A 224 -16.38 36.60 -115.26
CA LEU A 224 -15.95 35.27 -114.81
C LEU A 224 -15.09 35.37 -113.56
N SER A 225 -14.11 36.27 -113.52
CA SER A 225 -13.27 36.50 -112.33
C SER A 225 -14.07 37.00 -111.13
N LEU A 226 -15.10 37.83 -111.34
CA LEU A 226 -16.01 38.29 -110.29
C LEU A 226 -16.83 37.11 -109.75
N THR A 227 -17.40 36.27 -110.62
CA THR A 227 -18.14 35.08 -110.20
C THR A 227 -17.27 34.03 -109.52
N GLU A 228 -16.01 33.86 -109.96
CA GLU A 228 -15.02 32.98 -109.34
C GLU A 228 -14.66 33.49 -107.94
N VAL A 229 -14.37 34.79 -107.82
CA VAL A 229 -14.10 35.45 -106.54
C VAL A 229 -15.32 35.40 -105.61
N GLU A 230 -16.53 35.57 -106.12
CA GLU A 230 -17.76 35.43 -105.32
C GLU A 230 -17.99 33.98 -104.86
N SER A 231 -17.72 32.98 -105.70
CA SER A 231 -17.79 31.57 -105.32
C SER A 231 -16.73 31.20 -104.27
N GLN A 232 -15.50 31.71 -104.43
CA GLN A 232 -14.41 31.54 -103.47
C GLN A 232 -14.72 32.22 -102.14
N LYS A 233 -15.31 33.43 -102.17
CA LYS A 233 -15.76 34.11 -100.95
C LYS A 233 -16.87 33.34 -100.24
N LYS A 234 -17.81 32.73 -100.96
CA LYS A 234 -18.84 31.86 -100.36
C LYS A 234 -18.23 30.62 -99.71
N GLN A 235 -17.31 29.93 -100.39
CA GLN A 235 -16.58 28.79 -99.83
C GLN A 235 -15.75 29.18 -98.60
N GLN A 236 -15.05 30.32 -98.66
CA GLN A 236 -14.32 30.85 -97.50
C GLN A 236 -15.26 31.15 -96.32
N PHE A 237 -16.44 31.71 -96.58
CA PHE A 237 -17.42 32.01 -95.53
C PHE A 237 -17.97 30.73 -94.88
N GLU A 238 -18.23 29.67 -95.65
CA GLU A 238 -18.63 28.36 -95.13
C GLU A 238 -17.53 27.72 -94.29
N ILE A 239 -16.28 27.75 -94.75
CA ILE A 239 -15.12 27.27 -94.00
C ILE A 239 -14.97 28.05 -92.68
N ILE A 240 -15.12 29.38 -92.71
CA ILE A 240 -15.06 30.22 -91.50
C ILE A 240 -16.20 29.86 -90.53
N GLN A 241 -17.41 29.61 -91.01
CA GLN A 241 -18.54 29.20 -90.16
C GLN A 241 -18.30 27.84 -89.50
N GLU A 242 -17.80 26.85 -90.23
CA GLU A 242 -17.44 25.55 -89.65
C GLU A 242 -16.30 25.69 -88.63
N LEU A 243 -15.25 26.46 -88.94
CA LEU A 243 -14.18 26.77 -87.99
C LEU A 243 -14.69 27.48 -86.73
N GLN A 244 -15.71 28.34 -86.84
CA GLN A 244 -16.35 28.98 -85.69
C GLN A 244 -17.14 27.98 -84.84
N LYS A 245 -17.87 27.05 -85.46
CA LYS A 245 -18.58 25.97 -84.74
C LYS A 245 -17.60 25.06 -84.01
N ASP A 246 -16.52 24.65 -84.68
CA ASP A 246 -15.46 23.83 -84.08
C ASP A 246 -14.74 24.59 -82.96
N SER A 247 -14.46 25.88 -83.14
CA SER A 247 -13.90 26.72 -82.08
C SER A 247 -14.83 26.80 -80.85
N MET A 248 -16.15 26.90 -81.06
CA MET A 248 -17.11 26.88 -79.95
C MET A 248 -17.16 25.50 -79.26
N ARG A 249 -17.10 24.41 -80.03
CA ARG A 249 -17.09 23.03 -79.53
C ARG A 249 -15.84 22.77 -78.68
N LEU A 250 -14.67 23.13 -79.19
CA LEU A 250 -13.39 23.04 -78.47
C LEU A 250 -13.36 23.92 -77.22
N ARG A 251 -13.96 25.12 -77.23
CA ARG A 251 -14.09 25.96 -76.02
C ARG A 251 -14.95 25.29 -74.94
N GLN A 252 -16.03 24.62 -75.33
CA GLN A 252 -16.88 23.87 -74.40
C GLN A 252 -16.15 22.66 -73.81
N GLU A 253 -15.44 21.89 -74.63
CA GLU A 253 -14.61 20.76 -74.18
C GLU A 253 -13.51 21.21 -73.22
N LEU A 254 -12.79 22.30 -73.54
CA LEU A 254 -11.80 22.91 -72.65
C LEU A 254 -12.43 23.36 -71.32
N HIS A 255 -13.65 23.90 -71.34
CA HIS A 255 -14.36 24.27 -70.13
C HIS A 255 -14.71 23.05 -69.27
N GLN A 256 -15.25 21.98 -69.88
CA GLN A 256 -15.56 20.72 -69.21
C GLN A 256 -14.31 20.07 -68.59
N LEU A 257 -13.20 20.04 -69.34
CA LEU A 257 -11.92 19.56 -68.85
C LEU A 257 -11.39 20.38 -67.67
N ARG A 258 -11.54 21.71 -67.72
CA ARG A 258 -11.22 22.59 -66.57
C ARG A 258 -12.04 22.26 -65.34
N CYS A 259 -13.36 22.07 -65.49
CA CYS A 259 -14.25 21.70 -64.38
C CYS A 259 -13.86 20.35 -63.77
N LEU A 260 -13.60 19.33 -64.60
CA LEU A 260 -13.15 18.01 -64.14
C LEU A 260 -11.80 18.08 -63.42
N THR A 261 -10.87 18.90 -63.91
CA THR A 261 -9.56 19.11 -63.28
C THR A 261 -9.70 19.75 -61.90
N LEU A 262 -10.58 20.75 -61.76
CA LEU A 262 -10.91 21.38 -60.48
C LEU A 262 -11.52 20.37 -59.49
N MET A 263 -12.51 19.57 -59.92
CA MET A 263 -13.10 18.55 -59.05
C MET A 263 -12.08 17.50 -58.61
N LYS A 264 -11.21 17.04 -59.51
CA LYS A 264 -10.10 16.12 -59.17
C LYS A 264 -9.13 16.74 -58.16
N ALA A 265 -8.80 18.02 -58.31
CA ALA A 265 -7.93 18.73 -57.37
C ALA A 265 -8.58 18.86 -55.98
N GLU A 266 -9.86 19.21 -55.93
CA GLU A 266 -10.63 19.24 -54.68
C GLU A 266 -10.74 17.87 -54.02
N GLN A 267 -11.00 16.82 -54.80
CA GLN A 267 -11.08 15.45 -54.31
C GLN A 267 -9.76 15.02 -53.67
N LYS A 268 -8.62 15.20 -54.37
CA LYS A 268 -7.29 14.92 -53.81
C LYS A 268 -7.03 15.72 -52.52
N GLY A 269 -7.50 16.96 -52.46
CA GLY A 269 -7.40 17.79 -51.25
C GLY A 269 -8.28 17.29 -50.10
N ARG A 270 -9.46 16.71 -50.37
CA ARG A 270 -10.30 16.05 -49.36
C ARG A 270 -9.64 14.76 -48.86
N GLU A 271 -9.21 13.89 -49.78
CA GLU A 271 -8.51 12.63 -49.48
C GLU A 271 -7.24 12.88 -48.65
N HIS A 272 -6.44 13.90 -48.97
CA HIS A 272 -5.26 14.25 -48.19
C HIS A 272 -5.60 14.67 -46.74
N ARG A 273 -6.67 15.45 -46.55
CA ARG A 273 -7.12 15.88 -45.21
C ARG A 273 -7.71 14.73 -44.40
N GLU A 274 -8.36 13.77 -45.06
CA GLU A 274 -8.85 12.54 -44.42
C GLU A 274 -7.69 11.63 -44.03
N LEU A 275 -6.71 11.44 -44.91
CA LEU A 275 -5.49 10.71 -44.60
C LEU A 275 -4.73 11.32 -43.41
N LEU A 276 -4.63 12.65 -43.35
CA LEU A 276 -3.97 13.34 -42.23
C LEU A 276 -4.71 13.08 -40.90
N ARG A 277 -6.05 13.18 -40.92
CA ARG A 277 -6.90 12.89 -39.75
C ARG A 277 -6.78 11.43 -39.32
N ALA A 278 -6.77 10.49 -40.27
CA ALA A 278 -6.57 9.07 -39.99
C ALA A 278 -5.18 8.79 -39.40
N LYS A 279 -4.13 9.47 -39.88
CA LYS A 279 -2.78 9.36 -39.31
C LYS A 279 -2.70 9.88 -37.88
N GLN A 280 -3.29 11.03 -37.61
CA GLN A 280 -3.37 11.59 -36.25
C GLN A 280 -4.12 10.66 -35.30
N LEU A 281 -5.27 10.14 -35.73
CA LEU A 281 -6.04 9.18 -34.94
C LEU A 281 -5.25 7.90 -34.66
N ARG A 282 -4.53 7.37 -35.66
CA ARG A 282 -3.65 6.21 -35.47
C ARG A 282 -2.55 6.49 -34.46
N GLU A 283 -1.94 7.67 -34.50
CA GLU A 283 -0.90 8.06 -33.54
C GLU A 283 -1.44 8.17 -32.12
N GLN A 284 -2.65 8.72 -31.95
CA GLN A 284 -3.36 8.76 -30.67
C GLN A 284 -3.66 7.36 -30.14
N ILE A 285 -4.25 6.48 -30.97
CA ILE A 285 -4.52 5.08 -30.59
C ILE A 285 -3.22 4.35 -30.22
N GLN A 286 -2.11 4.63 -30.92
CA GLN A 286 -0.81 4.05 -30.58
C GLN A 286 -0.24 4.56 -29.25
N GLN A 287 -0.54 5.81 -28.85
CA GLN A 287 -0.19 6.32 -27.53
C GLN A 287 -1.05 5.65 -26.46
N GLU A 288 -2.36 5.60 -26.65
CA GLU A 288 -3.28 4.92 -25.73
C GLU A 288 -2.93 3.45 -25.54
N LEU A 289 -2.59 2.72 -26.61
CA LEU A 289 -2.12 1.33 -26.52
C LEU A 289 -0.87 1.20 -25.64
N ARG A 290 0.13 2.05 -25.83
CA ARG A 290 1.35 2.05 -24.99
C ARG A 290 1.04 2.37 -23.52
N GLU A 291 0.12 3.28 -23.26
CA GLU A 291 -0.31 3.58 -21.88
C GLU A 291 -1.02 2.38 -21.25
N LYS A 292 -1.88 1.69 -22.01
CA LYS A 292 -2.53 0.45 -21.55
C LYS A 292 -1.53 -0.67 -21.32
N ASP A 293 -0.52 -0.83 -22.18
CA ASP A 293 0.54 -1.82 -21.99
C ASP A 293 1.32 -1.58 -20.69
N LEU A 294 1.64 -0.33 -20.37
CA LEU A 294 2.29 0.03 -19.09
C LEU A 294 1.42 -0.31 -17.88
N ILE A 295 0.12 -0.04 -17.97
CA ILE A 295 -0.85 -0.42 -16.92
C ILE A 295 -0.89 -1.95 -16.75
N ILE A 296 -0.90 -2.70 -17.85
CA ILE A 296 -0.86 -4.18 -17.80
C ILE A 296 0.42 -4.66 -17.11
N GLU A 297 1.60 -4.13 -17.45
CA GLU A 297 2.85 -4.47 -16.78
C GLU A 297 2.82 -4.17 -15.27
N GLU A 298 2.20 -3.06 -14.86
CA GLU A 298 2.01 -2.74 -13.43
C GLU A 298 1.09 -3.76 -12.74
N HIS A 299 -0.03 -4.13 -13.36
CA HIS A 299 -0.92 -5.16 -12.83
C HIS A 299 -0.24 -6.54 -12.77
N GLU A 300 0.60 -6.91 -13.74
CA GLU A 300 1.39 -8.15 -13.71
C GLU A 300 2.38 -8.17 -12.53
N LYS A 301 3.05 -7.05 -12.25
CA LYS A 301 3.92 -6.92 -11.06
C LYS A 301 3.12 -7.06 -9.76
N VAL A 302 1.95 -6.44 -9.69
CA VAL A 302 1.06 -6.60 -8.52
C VAL A 302 0.60 -8.06 -8.39
N ASN A 303 0.27 -8.72 -9.49
CA ASN A 303 -0.17 -10.12 -9.49
C ASN A 303 0.93 -11.07 -9.01
N THR A 304 2.18 -10.87 -9.47
CA THR A 304 3.32 -11.68 -8.99
C THR A 304 3.57 -11.47 -7.49
N ASN A 305 3.46 -10.24 -6.99
CA ASN A 305 3.54 -9.95 -5.55
C ASN A 305 2.38 -10.61 -4.76
N LEU A 306 1.15 -10.58 -5.28
CA LEU A 306 0.01 -11.26 -4.66
C LEU A 306 0.20 -12.77 -4.61
N GLN A 307 0.70 -13.38 -5.69
CA GLN A 307 1.01 -14.81 -5.72
C GLN A 307 2.07 -15.19 -4.68
N GLN A 308 3.12 -14.37 -4.53
CA GLN A 308 4.10 -14.55 -3.46
C GLN A 308 3.42 -14.49 -2.09
N ARG A 309 2.57 -13.49 -1.85
CA ARG A 309 1.87 -13.32 -0.57
C ARG A 309 0.90 -14.46 -0.24
N ILE A 310 0.23 -15.02 -1.26
CA ILE A 310 -0.60 -16.23 -1.13
C ILE A 310 0.27 -17.44 -0.77
N SER A 311 1.45 -17.59 -1.39
CA SER A 311 2.38 -18.67 -1.04
C SER A 311 2.89 -18.55 0.40
N GLU A 312 3.18 -17.33 0.86
CA GLU A 312 3.58 -17.04 2.24
C GLU A 312 2.46 -17.39 3.23
N TYR A 313 1.21 -17.00 2.92
CA TYR A 313 0.04 -17.39 3.71
C TYR A 313 -0.10 -18.91 3.83
N SER A 314 0.02 -19.63 2.71
CA SER A 314 -0.05 -21.09 2.69
C SER A 314 1.04 -21.73 3.56
N ASN A 315 2.27 -21.22 3.47
CA ASN A 315 3.39 -21.67 4.29
C ASN A 315 3.15 -21.43 5.78
N LEU A 316 2.67 -20.25 6.16
CA LEU A 316 2.32 -19.93 7.55
C LEU A 316 1.20 -20.84 8.07
N CYS A 317 0.18 -21.11 7.26
CA CYS A 317 -0.88 -22.07 7.62
C CYS A 317 -0.34 -23.49 7.83
N ALA A 318 0.62 -23.93 7.03
CA ALA A 318 1.29 -25.22 7.22
C ALA A 318 2.08 -25.26 8.55
N ILE A 319 2.86 -24.22 8.84
CA ILE A 319 3.60 -24.08 10.10
C ILE A 319 2.65 -24.08 11.29
N SER A 320 1.56 -23.29 11.24
CA SER A 320 0.57 -23.24 12.33
C SER A 320 -0.10 -24.60 12.57
N LYS A 321 -0.39 -25.37 11.51
CA LYS A 321 -0.93 -26.74 11.65
C LYS A 321 0.05 -27.66 12.37
N GLU A 322 1.34 -27.60 12.04
CA GLU A 322 2.38 -28.39 12.67
C GLU A 322 2.62 -27.97 14.13
N GLU A 323 2.65 -26.66 14.43
CA GLU A 323 2.75 -26.13 15.79
C GLU A 323 1.55 -26.54 16.65
N ARG A 324 0.33 -26.52 16.10
CA ARG A 324 -0.87 -27.02 16.81
C ARG A 324 -0.75 -28.51 17.14
N ARG A 325 -0.20 -29.32 16.23
CA ARG A 325 0.06 -30.74 16.49
C ARG A 325 1.05 -30.92 17.64
N ARG A 326 2.20 -30.24 17.59
CA ARG A 326 3.20 -30.27 18.67
C ARG A 326 2.63 -29.82 20.01
N TYR A 327 1.83 -28.75 20.01
CA TYR A 327 1.16 -28.26 21.21
C TYR A 327 0.19 -29.30 21.78
N PHE A 328 -0.59 -29.95 20.91
CA PHE A 328 -1.52 -31.02 21.30
C PHE A 328 -0.78 -32.21 21.93
N ASP A 329 0.26 -32.71 21.26
CA ASP A 329 1.05 -33.85 21.75
C ASP A 329 1.70 -33.55 23.10
N LEU A 330 2.26 -32.33 23.26
CA LEU A 330 2.88 -31.90 24.51
C LEU A 330 1.85 -31.67 25.63
N LYS A 331 0.68 -31.14 25.29
CA LYS A 331 -0.43 -31.01 26.25
C LYS A 331 -0.91 -32.38 26.72
N GLN A 332 -1.00 -33.35 25.82
CA GLN A 332 -1.36 -34.71 26.15
C GLN A 332 -0.32 -35.36 27.07
N SER A 333 0.98 -35.23 26.76
CA SER A 333 2.03 -35.77 27.61
C SER A 333 2.05 -35.13 29.00
N VAL A 334 1.87 -33.82 29.11
CA VAL A 334 1.71 -33.12 30.41
C VAL A 334 0.50 -33.65 31.17
N THR A 335 -0.62 -33.91 30.50
CA THR A 335 -1.82 -34.44 31.17
C THR A 335 -1.56 -35.85 31.71
N GLN A 336 -0.89 -36.70 30.94
CA GLN A 336 -0.51 -38.06 31.35
C GLN A 336 0.52 -38.04 32.50
N THR A 337 1.52 -37.17 32.46
CA THR A 337 2.49 -37.06 33.56
C THR A 337 1.85 -36.55 34.83
N VAL A 338 0.94 -35.57 34.74
CA VAL A 338 0.17 -35.09 35.90
C VAL A 338 -0.67 -36.23 36.49
N GLN A 339 -1.36 -37.03 35.67
CA GLN A 339 -2.11 -38.20 36.14
C GLN A 339 -1.21 -39.20 36.87
N HIS A 340 -0.09 -39.59 36.26
CA HIS A 340 0.89 -40.49 36.88
C HIS A 340 1.44 -39.94 38.20
N LEU A 341 1.78 -38.64 38.27
CA LEU A 341 2.25 -38.00 39.49
C LEU A 341 1.18 -37.97 40.58
N THR A 342 -0.09 -37.78 40.23
CA THR A 342 -1.19 -37.84 41.20
C THR A 342 -1.37 -39.24 41.77
N GLU A 343 -1.25 -40.29 40.94
CA GLU A 343 -1.31 -41.68 41.38
C GLU A 343 -0.12 -42.04 42.29
N GLN A 344 1.09 -41.64 41.91
CA GLN A 344 2.28 -41.85 42.74
C GLN A 344 2.20 -41.11 44.08
N LYS A 345 1.66 -39.89 44.11
CA LYS A 345 1.45 -39.13 45.34
C LYS A 345 0.50 -39.86 46.30
N GLU A 346 -0.63 -40.39 45.79
CA GLU A 346 -1.55 -41.18 46.62
C GLU A 346 -0.91 -42.49 47.08
N PHE A 347 -0.08 -43.14 46.26
CA PHE A 347 0.69 -44.32 46.65
C PHE A 347 1.66 -44.02 47.81
N LEU A 348 2.47 -42.96 47.70
CA LEU A 348 3.40 -42.54 48.75
C LEU A 348 2.67 -42.14 50.05
N LYS A 349 1.54 -41.45 49.94
CA LYS A 349 0.68 -41.12 51.08
C LYS A 349 0.15 -42.37 51.78
N ASN A 350 -0.26 -43.38 51.01
CA ASN A 350 -0.68 -44.67 51.55
C ASN A 350 0.48 -45.39 52.25
N GLN A 351 1.69 -45.39 51.68
CA GLN A 351 2.88 -45.94 52.34
C GLN A 351 3.23 -45.22 53.65
N LEU A 352 3.22 -43.89 53.64
CA LEU A 352 3.43 -43.06 54.84
C LEU A 352 2.38 -43.34 55.91
N SER A 353 1.11 -43.50 55.53
CA SER A 353 0.05 -43.83 56.48
C SER A 353 0.24 -45.23 57.09
N GLY A 354 0.70 -46.20 56.30
CA GLY A 354 1.02 -47.56 56.75
C GLY A 354 2.23 -47.59 57.70
N GLN A 355 3.32 -46.88 57.35
CA GLN A 355 4.48 -46.71 58.23
C GLN A 355 4.11 -45.98 59.52
N SER A 356 3.29 -44.92 59.44
CA SER A 356 2.77 -44.21 60.61
C SER A 356 1.96 -45.14 61.52
N PHE A 357 1.10 -45.98 60.96
CA PHE A 357 0.34 -46.98 61.72
C PHE A 357 1.25 -48.00 62.41
N ALA A 358 2.29 -48.49 61.71
CA ALA A 358 3.29 -49.38 62.29
C ALA A 358 4.04 -48.73 63.46
N LEU A 359 4.49 -47.48 63.32
CA LEU A 359 5.13 -46.71 64.40
C LEU A 359 4.21 -46.51 65.60
N ILE A 360 2.93 -46.18 65.38
CA ILE A 360 1.93 -46.07 66.45
C ILE A 360 1.76 -47.41 67.18
N SER A 361 1.77 -48.53 66.45
CA SER A 361 1.68 -49.87 67.06
C SER A 361 2.91 -50.20 67.92
N ILE A 362 4.12 -49.91 67.42
CA ILE A 362 5.38 -50.12 68.15
C ILE A 362 5.39 -49.26 69.41
N ASN A 363 5.03 -47.98 69.30
CA ASN A 363 4.97 -47.07 70.43
C ASN A 363 3.94 -47.52 71.48
N ARG A 364 2.77 -48.03 71.05
CA ARG A 364 1.82 -48.67 71.98
C ARG A 364 2.43 -49.87 72.71
N THR A 365 3.14 -50.75 72.01
CA THR A 365 3.79 -51.92 72.65
C THR A 365 4.94 -51.51 73.59
N ALA A 366 5.73 -50.51 73.21
CA ALA A 366 6.79 -49.95 74.04
C ALA A 366 6.22 -49.30 75.30
N ASN A 367 5.14 -48.52 75.20
CA ASN A 367 4.44 -47.95 76.35
C ASN A 367 3.85 -49.03 77.26
N GLN A 368 3.28 -50.10 76.71
CA GLN A 368 2.82 -51.24 77.51
C GLN A 368 3.99 -51.92 78.25
N ALA A 369 5.13 -52.12 77.58
CA ALA A 369 6.33 -52.66 78.20
C ALA A 369 6.88 -51.73 79.30
N PHE A 370 6.87 -50.42 79.06
CA PHE A 370 7.29 -49.40 80.03
C PHE A 370 6.41 -49.40 81.28
N VAL A 371 5.09 -49.49 81.11
CA VAL A 371 4.14 -49.62 82.23
C VAL A 371 4.41 -50.90 83.02
N LYS A 372 4.65 -52.04 82.34
CA LYS A 372 5.01 -53.30 83.02
C LYS A 372 6.31 -53.18 83.81
N VAL A 373 7.35 -52.59 83.22
CA VAL A 373 8.63 -52.35 83.92
C VAL A 373 8.44 -51.39 85.09
N SER A 374 7.59 -50.36 84.95
CA SER A 374 7.27 -49.44 86.04
C SER A 374 6.55 -50.15 87.19
N VAL A 375 5.61 -51.05 86.88
CA VAL A 375 4.94 -51.89 87.88
C VAL A 375 5.94 -52.83 88.56
N SER A 376 6.76 -53.56 87.79
CA SER A 376 7.79 -54.43 88.35
C SER A 376 8.84 -53.66 89.17
N ASN A 377 9.20 -52.43 88.78
CA ASN A 377 10.07 -51.57 89.58
C ASN A 377 9.38 -51.09 90.87
N SER A 378 8.06 -50.83 90.84
CA SER A 378 7.30 -50.54 92.05
C SER A 378 7.23 -51.75 92.99
N GLU A 379 7.15 -52.97 92.46
CA GLU A 379 7.22 -54.22 93.22
C GLU A 379 8.62 -54.46 93.78
N ARG A 380 9.68 -54.24 92.98
CA ARG A 380 11.07 -54.27 93.46
C ARG A 380 11.32 -53.25 94.54
N LYS A 381 10.76 -52.03 94.44
CA LYS A 381 10.84 -51.04 95.52
C LYS A 381 10.15 -51.54 96.79
N LYS A 382 8.94 -52.10 96.70
CA LYS A 382 8.27 -52.73 97.86
C LYS A 382 9.09 -53.86 98.48
N LEU A 383 9.74 -54.69 97.66
CA LEU A 383 10.65 -55.74 98.13
C LEU A 383 11.92 -55.16 98.73
N SER A 384 12.50 -54.11 98.15
CA SER A 384 13.65 -53.38 98.70
C SER A 384 13.33 -52.71 100.02
N ASP A 385 12.15 -52.11 100.16
CA ASP A 385 11.63 -51.55 101.42
C ASP A 385 11.36 -52.66 102.44
N GLY A 386 10.92 -53.84 101.99
CA GLY A 386 10.79 -55.05 102.81
C GLY A 386 12.12 -55.60 103.30
N ILE A 387 13.15 -55.62 102.43
CA ILE A 387 14.53 -56.00 102.77
C ILE A 387 15.13 -54.96 103.71
N ALA A 388 14.90 -53.66 103.51
CA ALA A 388 15.33 -52.61 104.43
C ALA A 388 14.67 -52.79 105.81
N LYS A 389 13.37 -53.13 105.87
CA LYS A 389 12.68 -53.47 107.13
C LYS A 389 13.18 -54.77 107.77
N LEU A 390 13.60 -55.76 106.98
CA LEU A 390 14.21 -57.00 107.47
C LEU A 390 15.66 -56.78 107.94
N SER A 391 16.40 -55.87 107.31
CA SER A 391 17.70 -55.40 107.77
C SER A 391 17.57 -54.62 109.07
N GLU A 392 16.55 -53.75 109.18
CA GLU A 392 16.23 -53.03 110.42
C GLU A 392 15.70 -53.98 111.53
N ALA A 393 15.15 -55.15 111.15
CA ALA A 393 14.81 -56.23 112.07
C ALA A 393 16.01 -57.13 112.42
N SER A 394 17.00 -57.29 111.52
CA SER A 394 18.25 -57.97 111.82
C SER A 394 19.18 -57.12 112.69
N ASP A 395 19.14 -55.80 112.51
CA ASP A 395 19.83 -54.83 113.36
C ASP A 395 19.22 -54.80 114.77
N LYS A 396 17.90 -54.98 114.91
CA LYS A 396 17.23 -55.19 116.22
C LYS A 396 17.59 -56.52 116.90
N THR A 397 18.16 -57.50 116.20
CA THR A 397 18.73 -58.74 116.79
C THR A 397 20.24 -58.68 117.03
N LEU A 398 20.89 -57.56 116.71
CA LEU A 398 22.29 -57.27 117.02
C LEU A 398 22.43 -55.98 117.87
N GLU A 399 21.38 -55.61 118.60
CA GLU A 399 21.33 -54.48 119.54
C GLU A 399 20.96 -54.94 120.96
N SER A 400 21.58 -56.01 121.45
CA SER A 400 21.49 -56.44 122.85
C SER A 400 22.83 -56.65 123.56
N VAL A 401 23.95 -56.05 123.09
CA VAL A 401 25.16 -55.80 123.90
C VAL A 401 25.86 -54.51 123.41
N ASN A 402 25.43 -53.37 123.95
CA ASN A 402 26.24 -52.28 124.52
C ASN A 402 25.49 -50.94 124.47
N ARG A 403 25.07 -50.49 125.66
CA ARG A 403 24.75 -49.10 125.96
C ARG A 403 26.02 -48.45 126.52
N GLU A 404 26.38 -47.29 125.98
CA GLU A 404 26.95 -46.14 126.68
C GLU A 404 26.90 -44.97 125.68
N ALA A 405 25.92 -44.07 125.82
CA ALA A 405 25.91 -42.87 126.67
C ALA A 405 26.29 -41.62 125.86
N ASP A 406 25.37 -40.66 125.90
CA ASP A 406 25.34 -39.33 125.30
C ASP A 406 26.66 -38.54 125.36
N PHE A 407 26.93 -37.76 124.30
CA PHE A 407 27.18 -36.32 124.44
C PHE A 407 26.73 -35.55 123.18
N THR A 408 26.02 -34.46 123.45
CA THR A 408 25.48 -33.41 122.57
C THR A 408 26.54 -32.62 121.79
N GLU A 409 26.28 -32.25 120.52
CA GLU A 409 26.52 -30.88 120.02
C GLU A 409 25.97 -30.62 118.59
N LEU A 410 25.36 -29.45 118.40
CA LEU A 410 24.88 -28.92 117.12
C LEU A 410 26.02 -28.66 116.13
N LYS A 411 25.83 -28.99 114.84
CA LYS A 411 26.29 -28.16 113.69
C LYS A 411 25.80 -28.68 112.33
N SER A 412 25.17 -27.78 111.57
CA SER A 412 25.01 -27.72 110.10
C SER A 412 24.50 -28.96 109.35
N LYS A 413 23.40 -28.78 108.59
CA LYS A 413 22.99 -29.63 107.46
C LYS A 413 24.05 -29.61 106.36
N VAL A 414 25.17 -30.30 106.57
CA VAL A 414 25.99 -30.83 105.50
C VAL A 414 25.45 -32.22 105.27
N PRO A 415 24.91 -32.54 104.06
CA PRO A 415 24.50 -33.90 103.79
C PRO A 415 25.66 -34.84 104.12
N SER A 416 25.38 -35.91 104.85
CA SER A 416 26.38 -36.93 105.15
C SER A 416 27.07 -37.38 103.85
N SER A 417 28.36 -37.75 103.90
CA SER A 417 29.07 -38.34 102.74
C SER A 417 28.21 -39.42 102.05
N VAL A 418 27.46 -40.18 102.84
CA VAL A 418 26.53 -41.22 102.38
C VAL A 418 25.31 -40.65 101.65
N GLU A 419 24.77 -39.51 102.07
CA GLU A 419 23.64 -38.83 101.42
C GLU A 419 24.04 -38.15 100.11
N LEU A 420 25.26 -37.58 100.06
CA LEU A 420 25.86 -37.02 98.84
C LEU A 420 26.13 -38.13 97.81
N VAL A 421 26.66 -39.27 98.24
CA VAL A 421 26.87 -40.45 97.37
C VAL A 421 25.53 -40.96 96.84
N LYS A 422 24.50 -41.14 97.69
CA LYS A 422 23.16 -41.55 97.23
C LYS A 422 22.56 -40.57 96.21
N LYS A 423 22.80 -39.26 96.38
CA LYS A 423 22.31 -38.24 95.44
C LYS A 423 23.12 -38.20 94.15
N MET A 424 24.43 -38.46 94.20
CA MET A 424 25.26 -38.67 93.01
C MET A 424 24.79 -39.89 92.23
N GLU A 425 24.61 -41.05 92.87
CA GLU A 425 24.09 -42.26 92.23
C GLU A 425 22.71 -42.03 91.59
N GLN A 426 21.83 -41.26 92.25
CA GLN A 426 20.54 -40.88 91.69
C GLN A 426 20.67 -39.97 90.46
N LEU A 427 21.61 -39.01 90.48
CA LEU A 427 21.87 -38.11 89.35
C LEU A 427 22.55 -38.85 88.19
N GLU A 428 23.47 -39.77 88.46
CA GLU A 428 24.10 -40.63 87.47
C GLU A 428 23.09 -41.56 86.80
N GLY A 429 22.16 -42.15 87.57
CA GLY A 429 21.05 -42.92 87.03
C GLY A 429 20.12 -42.09 86.14
N ASN A 430 19.79 -40.86 86.56
CA ASN A 430 18.99 -39.94 85.74
C ASN A 430 19.74 -39.50 84.48
N LEU A 431 21.05 -39.29 84.55
CA LEU A 431 21.89 -38.92 83.41
C LEU A 431 21.93 -40.06 82.39
N ALA A 432 22.19 -41.29 82.84
CA ALA A 432 22.19 -42.48 81.98
C ALA A 432 20.82 -42.72 81.31
N GLU A 433 19.72 -42.47 82.01
CA GLU A 433 18.38 -42.54 81.43
C GLU A 433 18.15 -41.47 80.35
N ARG A 434 18.66 -40.25 80.55
CA ARG A 434 18.57 -39.17 79.55
C ARG A 434 19.46 -39.43 78.34
N GLU A 435 20.66 -39.93 78.53
CA GLU A 435 21.57 -40.32 77.45
C GLU A 435 20.96 -41.43 76.59
N ARG A 436 20.35 -42.44 77.23
CA ARG A 436 19.61 -43.48 76.50
C ARG A 436 18.43 -42.91 75.70
N GLN A 437 17.64 -42.01 76.28
CA GLN A 437 16.53 -41.35 75.58
C GLN A 437 17.01 -40.50 74.40
N LEU A 438 18.20 -39.90 74.52
CA LEU A 438 18.79 -39.07 73.48
C LEU A 438 19.26 -39.94 72.30
N LEU A 439 19.95 -41.05 72.58
CA LEU A 439 20.32 -42.06 71.58
C LEU A 439 19.10 -42.66 70.85
N GLU A 440 18.02 -42.96 71.57
CA GLU A 440 16.77 -43.45 70.96
C GLU A 440 16.17 -42.39 70.01
N LYS A 441 16.21 -41.10 70.38
CA LYS A 441 15.75 -40.01 69.51
C LYS A 441 16.68 -39.80 68.30
N GLU A 442 17.98 -39.90 68.48
CA GLU A 442 18.97 -39.79 67.39
C GLU A 442 18.77 -40.91 66.36
N LEU A 443 18.58 -42.15 66.80
CA LEU A 443 18.27 -43.28 65.91
C LEU A 443 16.95 -43.08 65.17
N LEU A 444 15.91 -42.56 65.85
CA LEU A 444 14.64 -42.23 65.21
C LEU A 444 14.82 -41.12 64.15
N VAL A 445 15.58 -40.07 64.45
CA VAL A 445 15.89 -38.99 63.50
C VAL A 445 16.66 -39.54 62.30
N GLU A 446 17.66 -40.40 62.52
CA GLU A 446 18.43 -41.01 61.44
C GLU A 446 17.56 -41.90 60.55
N GLN A 447 16.65 -42.68 61.16
CA GLN A 447 15.71 -43.54 60.43
C GLN A 447 14.69 -42.73 59.63
N VAL A 448 14.12 -41.66 60.20
CA VAL A 448 13.24 -40.72 59.49
C VAL A 448 13.99 -40.03 58.36
N THR A 449 15.24 -39.61 58.60
CA THR A 449 16.07 -38.92 57.60
C THR A 449 16.38 -39.84 56.42
N ARG A 450 16.72 -41.10 56.68
CA ARG A 450 16.99 -42.11 55.66
C ARG A 450 15.76 -42.42 54.80
N LEU A 451 14.56 -42.38 55.37
CA LEU A 451 13.31 -42.58 54.63
C LEU A 451 12.87 -41.32 53.87
N THR A 452 13.13 -40.13 54.40
CA THR A 452 12.60 -38.87 53.86
C THR A 452 13.49 -38.29 52.75
N LYS A 453 14.82 -38.41 52.84
CA LYS A 453 15.77 -37.90 51.83
C LYS A 453 15.49 -38.38 50.40
N PRO A 454 15.40 -39.69 50.11
CA PRO A 454 15.17 -40.17 48.75
C PRO A 454 13.78 -39.75 48.22
N LEU A 455 12.78 -39.64 49.08
CA LEU A 455 11.46 -39.11 48.71
C LEU A 455 11.53 -37.62 48.35
N GLY A 456 12.36 -36.85 49.06
CA GLY A 456 12.63 -35.43 48.76
C GLY A 456 13.30 -35.25 47.41
N GLU A 457 14.39 -35.98 47.15
CA GLU A 457 15.11 -35.96 45.87
C GLU A 457 14.20 -36.38 44.70
N GLN A 458 13.37 -37.40 44.91
CA GLN A 458 12.43 -37.85 43.88
C GLN A 458 11.34 -36.79 43.60
N ALA A 459 10.83 -36.11 44.63
CA ALA A 459 9.86 -35.03 44.48
C ALA A 459 10.46 -33.81 43.76
N GLU A 460 11.71 -33.44 44.07
CA GLU A 460 12.44 -32.35 43.39
C GLU A 460 12.65 -32.65 41.91
N ASN A 461 13.09 -33.88 41.57
CA ASN A 461 13.28 -34.31 40.19
C ASN A 461 11.96 -34.22 39.38
N TYR A 462 10.84 -34.67 39.94
CA TYR A 462 9.53 -34.56 39.28
C TYR A 462 9.06 -33.12 39.12
N GLN A 463 9.32 -32.27 40.11
CA GLN A 463 9.00 -30.85 40.03
C GLN A 463 9.81 -30.18 38.91
N GLN A 464 11.08 -30.55 38.77
CA GLN A 464 11.95 -30.04 37.71
C GLN A 464 11.51 -30.52 36.32
N ASP A 465 11.16 -31.80 36.16
CA ASP A 465 10.63 -32.35 34.92
C ASP A 465 9.31 -31.71 34.51
N SER A 466 8.36 -31.57 35.45
CA SER A 466 7.08 -30.89 35.23
C SER A 466 7.27 -29.43 34.83
N LEU A 467 8.18 -28.72 35.49
CA LEU A 467 8.52 -27.33 35.17
C LEU A 467 9.16 -27.22 33.78
N SER A 468 10.00 -28.17 33.38
CA SER A 468 10.61 -28.20 32.04
C SER A 468 9.56 -28.42 30.94
N LEU A 469 8.60 -29.33 31.17
CA LEU A 469 7.49 -29.58 30.25
C LEU A 469 6.56 -28.38 30.14
N ALA A 470 6.25 -27.72 31.27
CA ALA A 470 5.45 -26.51 31.30
C ALA A 470 6.11 -25.34 30.56
N LYS A 471 7.44 -25.17 30.68
CA LYS A 471 8.20 -24.18 29.90
C LYS A 471 8.09 -24.45 28.39
N ARG A 472 8.35 -25.69 27.95
CA ARG A 472 8.20 -26.09 26.55
C ARG A 472 6.78 -25.89 26.02
N LEU A 473 5.76 -26.18 26.83
CA LEU A 473 4.35 -25.96 26.46
C LEU A 473 4.05 -24.47 26.25
N ASN A 474 4.58 -23.62 27.12
CA ASN A 474 4.43 -22.18 27.00
C ASN A 474 5.17 -21.63 25.78
N GLU A 475 6.37 -22.13 25.47
CA GLU A 475 7.13 -21.76 24.26
C GLU A 475 6.37 -22.10 22.97
N VAL A 476 5.83 -23.32 22.85
CA VAL A 476 5.03 -23.70 21.67
C VAL A 476 3.74 -22.87 21.60
N ARG A 477 3.13 -22.54 22.75
CA ARG A 477 1.97 -21.66 22.81
C ARG A 477 2.30 -20.24 22.32
N THR A 478 3.42 -19.67 22.74
CA THR A 478 3.84 -18.33 22.28
C THR A 478 4.11 -18.33 20.78
N HIS A 479 4.82 -19.34 20.27
CA HIS A 479 5.03 -19.50 18.83
C HIS A 479 3.71 -19.59 18.05
N LEU A 480 2.74 -20.37 18.56
CA LEU A 480 1.42 -20.48 17.93
C LEU A 480 0.65 -19.15 17.90
N ILE A 481 0.76 -18.34 18.96
CA ILE A 481 0.15 -17.00 19.00
C ILE A 481 0.82 -16.10 17.97
N ASP A 482 2.15 -16.08 17.92
CA ASP A 482 2.93 -15.27 17.00
C ASP A 482 2.67 -15.66 15.54
N THR A 483 2.61 -16.96 15.22
CA THR A 483 2.30 -17.43 13.86
C THR A 483 0.86 -17.11 13.48
N ASN A 484 -0.11 -17.26 14.39
CA ASN A 484 -1.49 -16.84 14.12
C ASN A 484 -1.61 -15.32 13.91
N GLN A 485 -0.86 -14.49 14.65
CA GLN A 485 -0.83 -13.04 14.41
C GLN A 485 -0.29 -12.71 13.02
N ARG A 486 0.77 -13.39 12.58
CA ARG A 486 1.30 -13.25 11.20
C ARG A 486 0.28 -13.69 10.16
N ILE A 487 -0.39 -14.83 10.36
CA ILE A 487 -1.47 -15.30 9.47
C ILE A 487 -2.58 -14.26 9.38
N MET A 488 -3.01 -13.65 10.49
CA MET A 488 -4.04 -12.62 10.50
C MET A 488 -3.62 -11.37 9.72
N ALA A 489 -2.37 -10.91 9.86
CA ALA A 489 -1.86 -9.78 9.11
C ALA A 489 -1.87 -10.04 7.60
N VAL A 490 -1.32 -11.18 7.17
CA VAL A 490 -1.31 -11.57 5.74
C VAL A 490 -2.72 -11.79 5.21
N SER A 491 -3.61 -12.38 6.03
CA SER A 491 -5.02 -12.57 5.66
C SER A 491 -5.75 -11.25 5.47
N ALA A 492 -5.48 -10.24 6.28
CA ALA A 492 -6.10 -8.91 6.14
C ALA A 492 -5.63 -8.23 4.84
N GLU A 493 -4.33 -8.29 4.54
CA GLU A 493 -3.79 -7.79 3.27
C GLU A 493 -4.42 -8.48 2.05
N LEU A 494 -4.53 -9.81 2.08
CA LEU A 494 -5.18 -10.57 1.01
C LEU A 494 -6.66 -10.23 0.87
N SER A 495 -7.39 -10.04 1.97
CA SER A 495 -8.82 -9.66 1.93
C SER A 495 -9.04 -8.28 1.30
N VAL A 496 -8.19 -7.29 1.60
CA VAL A 496 -8.27 -5.96 0.97
C VAL A 496 -8.04 -6.10 -0.53
N LYS A 497 -7.01 -6.84 -0.92
CA LYS A 497 -6.68 -7.05 -2.34
C LYS A 497 -7.75 -7.84 -3.10
N GLN A 498 -8.39 -8.79 -2.43
CA GLN A 498 -9.53 -9.52 -2.98
C GLN A 498 -10.76 -8.62 -3.15
N ALA A 499 -10.99 -7.68 -2.23
CA ALA A 499 -12.06 -6.69 -2.35
C ALA A 499 -11.82 -5.73 -3.51
N ASP A 500 -10.59 -5.21 -3.66
CA ASP A 500 -10.17 -4.37 -4.78
C ASP A 500 -10.42 -5.10 -6.12
N ALA A 501 -9.94 -6.34 -6.25
CA ALA A 501 -10.13 -7.16 -7.44
C ALA A 501 -11.61 -7.43 -7.76
N SER A 502 -12.46 -7.59 -6.72
CA SER A 502 -13.91 -7.78 -6.91
C SER A 502 -14.59 -6.49 -7.40
N CYS A 503 -14.13 -5.33 -6.93
CA CYS A 503 -14.60 -4.03 -7.40
C CYS A 503 -14.22 -3.80 -8.87
N GLU A 504 -12.98 -4.08 -9.25
CA GLU A 504 -12.53 -3.99 -10.65
C GLU A 504 -13.30 -4.95 -11.56
N GLN A 505 -13.52 -6.20 -11.13
CA GLN A 505 -14.34 -7.15 -11.88
C GLN A 505 -15.78 -6.67 -12.09
N GLN A 506 -16.36 -6.01 -11.09
CA GLN A 506 -17.69 -5.43 -11.20
C GLN A 506 -17.70 -4.29 -12.23
N GLN A 507 -16.70 -3.41 -12.22
CA GLN A 507 -16.57 -2.35 -13.23
C GLN A 507 -16.39 -2.92 -14.64
N ILE A 508 -15.60 -3.99 -14.80
CA ILE A 508 -15.44 -4.67 -16.10
C ILE A 508 -16.80 -5.19 -16.59
N LYS A 509 -17.56 -5.90 -15.75
CA LYS A 509 -18.89 -6.40 -16.12
C LYS A 509 -19.84 -5.28 -16.51
N GLU A 510 -19.83 -4.16 -15.78
CA GLU A 510 -20.63 -2.98 -16.10
C GLU A 510 -20.24 -2.40 -17.47
N LYS A 511 -18.94 -2.35 -17.77
CA LYS A 511 -18.43 -1.87 -19.06
C LYS A 511 -18.72 -2.83 -20.21
N GLU A 512 -18.65 -4.14 -19.98
CA GLU A 512 -19.04 -5.18 -20.94
C GLU A 512 -20.52 -5.07 -21.29
N VAL A 513 -21.39 -4.93 -20.29
CA VAL A 513 -22.83 -4.70 -20.50
C VAL A 513 -23.07 -3.40 -21.26
N GLN A 514 -22.37 -2.31 -20.94
CA GLN A 514 -22.44 -1.06 -21.69
C GLN A 514 -21.99 -1.24 -23.15
N MET A 515 -20.91 -1.98 -23.40
CA MET A 515 -20.42 -2.33 -24.74
C MET A 515 -21.45 -3.14 -25.54
N GLU A 516 -22.02 -4.20 -24.95
CA GLU A 516 -23.06 -5.00 -25.60
C GLU A 516 -24.31 -4.17 -25.92
N GLN A 517 -24.70 -3.25 -25.04
CA GLN A 517 -25.82 -2.34 -25.30
C GLN A 517 -25.50 -1.40 -26.46
N CYS A 518 -24.31 -0.81 -26.47
CA CYS A 518 -23.82 0.03 -27.56
C CYS A 518 -23.82 -0.72 -28.90
N GLN A 519 -23.34 -1.97 -28.89
CA GLN A 519 -23.25 -2.82 -30.07
C GLN A 519 -24.64 -3.22 -30.59
N ARG A 520 -25.56 -3.62 -29.71
CA ARG A 520 -26.97 -3.87 -30.07
C ARG A 520 -27.65 -2.65 -30.68
N ARG A 521 -27.40 -1.45 -30.13
CA ARG A 521 -27.93 -0.20 -30.69
C ARG A 521 -27.35 0.07 -32.08
N LEU A 522 -26.06 -0.15 -32.26
CA LEU A 522 -25.38 -0.01 -33.55
C LEU A 522 -25.96 -0.98 -34.59
N GLU A 523 -26.20 -2.24 -34.23
CA GLU A 523 -26.82 -3.25 -35.10
C GLU A 523 -28.25 -2.87 -35.51
N GLN A 524 -28.97 -2.18 -34.64
CA GLN A 524 -30.29 -1.60 -34.93
C GLN A 524 -30.22 -0.31 -35.76
N GLY A 525 -29.02 0.13 -36.17
CA GLY A 525 -28.80 1.39 -36.90
C GLY A 525 -28.99 2.65 -36.05
N LEU A 526 -29.10 2.49 -34.73
CA LEU A 526 -29.18 3.59 -33.76
C LEU A 526 -27.78 4.02 -33.31
N SER A 527 -27.68 5.21 -32.71
CA SER A 527 -26.41 5.67 -32.16
C SER A 527 -25.97 4.77 -30.98
N PRO A 528 -24.68 4.39 -30.90
CA PRO A 528 -24.14 3.54 -29.83
C PRO A 528 -24.45 4.04 -28.43
N HIS A 529 -24.43 5.37 -28.23
CA HIS A 529 -24.71 5.97 -26.93
C HIS A 529 -25.73 7.12 -27.08
N PRO A 530 -26.69 7.27 -26.14
CA PRO A 530 -27.68 8.36 -26.17
C PRO A 530 -27.04 9.76 -26.27
N GLU A 531 -25.94 10.00 -25.55
CA GLU A 531 -25.23 11.28 -25.59
C GLU A 531 -24.66 11.59 -26.98
N ILE A 532 -24.12 10.58 -27.67
CA ILE A 532 -23.62 10.72 -29.05
C ILE A 532 -24.77 11.07 -30.00
N GLU A 533 -25.96 10.51 -29.76
CA GLU A 533 -27.16 10.84 -30.52
C GLU A 533 -27.57 12.31 -30.34
N GLU A 534 -27.51 12.82 -29.11
CA GLU A 534 -27.81 14.21 -28.81
C GLU A 534 -26.79 15.17 -29.41
N GLU A 535 -25.50 14.82 -29.37
CA GLU A 535 -24.44 15.57 -30.02
C GLU A 535 -24.60 15.59 -31.53
N TRP A 536 -24.96 14.45 -32.13
CA TRP A 536 -25.26 14.37 -33.55
C TRP A 536 -26.44 15.27 -33.92
N LYS A 537 -27.53 15.22 -33.14
CA LYS A 537 -28.69 16.12 -33.29
C LYS A 537 -28.28 17.59 -33.16
N ARG A 538 -27.39 17.95 -32.21
CA ARG A 538 -26.80 19.29 -32.08
C ARG A 538 -26.03 19.70 -33.36
N ARG A 539 -25.10 18.85 -33.83
CA ARG A 539 -24.32 19.12 -35.04
C ARG A 539 -25.20 19.28 -36.28
N LEU A 540 -26.26 18.48 -36.41
CA LEU A 540 -27.18 18.57 -37.53
C LEU A 540 -27.96 19.90 -37.51
N ARG A 541 -28.40 20.35 -36.32
CA ARG A 541 -29.01 21.68 -36.14
C ARG A 541 -28.05 22.79 -36.53
N ASP A 542 -26.79 22.71 -36.12
CA ASP A 542 -25.77 23.70 -36.46
C ASP A 542 -25.44 23.72 -37.95
N LYS A 543 -25.39 22.55 -38.60
CA LYS A 543 -25.19 22.45 -40.04
C LYS A 543 -26.33 23.10 -40.80
N ARG A 544 -27.59 22.87 -40.39
CA ARG A 544 -28.76 23.54 -40.98
C ARG A 544 -28.70 25.05 -40.78
N ARG A 545 -28.29 25.53 -39.59
CA ARG A 545 -28.08 26.96 -39.34
C ARG A 545 -27.04 27.56 -40.28
N ARG A 546 -25.83 27.00 -40.31
CA ARG A 546 -24.75 27.46 -41.20
C ARG A 546 -25.15 27.44 -42.67
N GLN A 547 -25.95 26.46 -43.09
CA GLN A 547 -26.44 26.37 -44.46
C GLN A 547 -27.44 27.49 -44.77
N LYS A 548 -28.38 27.78 -43.88
CA LYS A 548 -29.25 28.96 -44.00
C LYS A 548 -28.45 30.25 -44.05
N ASP A 549 -27.49 30.42 -43.15
CA ASP A 549 -26.63 31.63 -43.12
C ASP A 549 -25.83 31.78 -44.43
N LYS A 550 -25.39 30.66 -45.02
CA LYS A 550 -24.69 30.63 -46.30
C LYS A 550 -25.62 30.98 -47.46
N GLU A 551 -26.82 30.40 -47.49
CA GLU A 551 -27.85 30.69 -48.50
C GLU A 551 -28.30 32.15 -48.42
N GLU A 552 -28.46 32.71 -47.21
CA GLU A 552 -28.73 34.13 -47.00
C GLU A 552 -27.56 35.01 -47.46
N LYS A 553 -26.31 34.64 -47.16
CA LYS A 553 -25.13 35.33 -47.69
C LYS A 553 -25.03 35.26 -49.21
N GLU A 554 -25.32 34.12 -49.82
CA GLU A 554 -25.33 33.98 -51.29
C GLU A 554 -26.48 34.77 -51.93
N LYS A 555 -27.66 34.83 -51.30
CA LYS A 555 -28.75 35.72 -51.70
C LYS A 555 -28.34 37.18 -51.62
N LEU A 556 -27.78 37.62 -50.48
CA LEU A 556 -27.26 38.98 -50.32
C LEU A 556 -26.17 39.28 -51.36
N ALA A 557 -25.25 38.35 -51.62
CA ALA A 557 -24.20 38.52 -52.63
C ALA A 557 -24.76 38.54 -54.06
N GLY A 558 -25.83 37.79 -54.33
CA GLY A 558 -26.57 37.84 -55.59
C GLY A 558 -27.26 39.19 -55.77
N GLU A 559 -27.98 39.67 -54.75
CA GLU A 559 -28.57 41.01 -54.72
C GLU A 559 -27.49 42.10 -54.87
N ASP A 560 -26.32 41.93 -54.26
CA ASP A 560 -25.20 42.88 -54.39
C ASP A 560 -24.64 42.91 -55.80
N LYS A 561 -24.58 41.78 -56.50
CA LYS A 561 -24.20 41.73 -57.93
C LYS A 561 -25.19 42.51 -58.79
N TRP A 562 -26.49 42.47 -58.49
CA TRP A 562 -27.50 43.30 -59.16
C TRP A 562 -27.39 44.79 -58.81
N ARG A 563 -26.78 45.12 -57.66
CA ARG A 563 -26.49 46.50 -57.20
C ARG A 563 -25.18 47.07 -57.76
N HIS A 564 -24.41 46.30 -58.53
CA HIS A 564 -23.23 46.81 -59.23
C HIS A 564 -23.57 47.21 -60.67
N LEU A 565 -23.38 48.49 -61.01
CA LEU A 565 -23.47 48.98 -62.39
C LEU A 565 -22.25 48.51 -63.21
N GLN A 566 -22.39 48.48 -64.55
CA GLN A 566 -21.28 48.16 -65.47
C GLN A 566 -20.06 49.11 -65.34
N SER A 567 -20.23 50.30 -64.74
CA SER A 567 -19.14 51.24 -64.41
C SER A 567 -18.35 50.86 -63.14
N GLY A 568 -18.68 49.75 -62.47
CA GLY A 568 -18.04 49.29 -61.23
C GLY A 568 -18.54 49.98 -59.96
N LYS A 569 -19.37 51.03 -60.07
CA LYS A 569 -19.95 51.75 -58.91
C LYS A 569 -21.17 51.00 -58.36
N ARG A 570 -21.25 50.88 -57.03
CA ARG A 570 -22.36 50.23 -56.31
C ARG A 570 -23.52 51.22 -56.13
N THR A 571 -24.75 50.80 -56.46
CA THR A 571 -25.96 51.61 -56.34
C THR A 571 -26.92 51.02 -55.32
N THR A 572 -27.60 51.88 -54.58
CA THR A 572 -28.68 51.52 -53.65
C THR A 572 -30.07 51.70 -54.26
N ALA A 573 -30.16 52.24 -55.48
CA ALA A 573 -31.43 52.46 -56.18
C ALA A 573 -31.90 51.20 -56.92
N ASP A 574 -33.14 50.78 -56.69
CA ASP A 574 -33.74 49.64 -57.38
C ASP A 574 -33.93 49.93 -58.88
N ILE A 575 -33.61 48.96 -59.74
CA ILE A 575 -33.80 49.08 -61.19
C ILE A 575 -35.29 49.19 -61.46
N ARG A 576 -35.70 50.29 -62.12
CA ARG A 576 -37.09 50.49 -62.52
C ARG A 576 -37.48 49.46 -63.58
N PRO A 577 -38.50 48.62 -63.36
CA PRO A 577 -38.88 47.54 -64.29
C PRO A 577 -39.19 48.01 -65.71
N ASN A 578 -39.66 49.26 -65.85
CA ASN A 578 -40.09 49.83 -67.12
C ASN A 578 -38.98 50.62 -67.84
N ALA A 579 -37.73 50.52 -67.39
CA ALA A 579 -36.60 51.18 -68.01
C ALA A 579 -35.38 50.25 -68.11
N TYR A 580 -34.63 50.36 -69.20
CA TYR A 580 -33.33 49.69 -69.35
C TYR A 580 -32.20 50.71 -69.42
N ILE A 581 -30.98 50.25 -69.18
CA ILE A 581 -29.78 51.05 -69.38
C ILE A 581 -29.11 50.51 -70.66
N PRO A 582 -29.07 51.27 -71.77
CA PRO A 582 -28.45 50.83 -73.01
C PRO A 582 -26.93 50.68 -72.87
N GLU A 583 -26.34 49.65 -73.48
CA GLU A 583 -24.90 49.33 -73.38
C GLU A 583 -23.97 50.33 -74.08
N ASN A 584 -24.50 51.14 -75.03
CA ASN A 584 -23.72 51.98 -75.93
C ASN A 584 -23.87 53.50 -75.69
N ASP A 585 -24.45 53.93 -74.58
CA ASP A 585 -24.68 55.35 -74.28
C ASP A 585 -23.59 55.92 -73.34
N PRO A 586 -23.08 57.16 -73.54
CA PRO A 586 -22.02 57.74 -72.71
C PRO A 586 -22.44 57.99 -71.25
N LEU A 587 -23.74 58.01 -70.97
CA LEU A 587 -24.32 58.24 -69.64
C LEU A 587 -25.26 57.08 -69.30
N PRO A 588 -25.11 56.41 -68.14
CA PRO A 588 -25.94 55.26 -67.76
C PRO A 588 -27.30 55.73 -67.22
N LEU A 589 -28.06 56.48 -68.02
CA LEU A 589 -29.39 56.96 -67.66
C LEU A 589 -30.44 55.92 -68.07
N PRO A 590 -31.38 55.54 -67.16
CA PRO A 590 -32.45 54.61 -67.49
C PRO A 590 -33.37 55.19 -68.57
N LYS A 591 -33.51 54.50 -69.70
CA LYS A 591 -34.43 54.85 -70.77
C LYS A 591 -35.71 53.99 -70.71
N PRO A 592 -36.90 54.59 -70.88
CA PRO A 592 -38.14 53.82 -70.93
C PRO A 592 -38.16 52.92 -72.17
N TYR A 593 -38.72 51.72 -72.04
CA TYR A 593 -38.90 50.77 -73.17
C TYR A 593 -39.93 51.23 -74.22
N GLY A 594 -40.46 52.45 -74.11
CA GLY A 594 -41.47 52.99 -75.02
C GLY A 594 -42.82 52.26 -74.92
N ALA A 595 -43.61 52.33 -75.99
CA ALA A 595 -44.97 51.75 -76.04
C ALA A 595 -45.02 50.22 -75.89
N MET A 596 -43.89 49.52 -76.06
CA MET A 596 -43.76 48.06 -75.87
C MET A 596 -42.99 47.71 -74.58
N ALA A 597 -43.26 48.43 -73.50
CA ALA A 597 -42.59 48.14 -72.22
C ALA A 597 -42.96 46.74 -71.70
N PRO A 598 -41.99 45.96 -71.19
CA PRO A 598 -42.26 44.73 -70.47
C PRO A 598 -43.23 45.01 -69.33
N PHE A 599 -44.41 44.42 -69.39
CA PHE A 599 -45.44 44.61 -68.37
C PHE A 599 -45.02 43.91 -67.08
N LYS A 600 -44.78 44.68 -66.01
CA LYS A 600 -44.72 44.13 -64.65
C LYS A 600 -46.15 44.11 -64.10
N PRO A 601 -46.72 42.93 -63.78
CA PRO A 601 -48.02 42.86 -63.12
C PRO A 601 -48.01 43.72 -61.87
N SER A 602 -49.01 44.59 -61.72
CA SER A 602 -49.23 45.32 -60.47
C SER A 602 -49.35 44.30 -59.34
N GLN A 603 -48.62 44.52 -58.24
CA GLN A 603 -48.79 43.69 -57.05
C GLN A 603 -50.27 43.74 -56.68
N PRO A 604 -50.93 42.59 -56.43
CA PRO A 604 -52.30 42.57 -55.96
C PRO A 604 -52.39 43.50 -54.75
N GLY A 605 -53.20 44.55 -54.85
CA GLY A 605 -53.46 45.41 -53.71
C GLY A 605 -53.95 44.54 -52.55
N ALA A 606 -53.64 44.90 -51.31
CA ALA A 606 -53.95 44.10 -50.12
C ALA A 606 -55.43 43.65 -50.01
N ASN A 607 -56.33 44.28 -50.76
CA ASN A 607 -57.76 43.98 -50.85
C ASN A 607 -58.19 42.94 -51.91
N MET A 608 -57.29 42.40 -52.75
CA MET A 608 -57.63 41.40 -53.77
C MET A 608 -57.46 39.94 -53.31
N ARG A 609 -57.87 39.61 -52.08
CA ARG A 609 -57.71 38.24 -51.52
C ARG A 609 -58.82 37.24 -51.88
N HIS A 610 -59.85 37.62 -52.65
CA HIS A 610 -60.99 36.72 -52.87
C HIS A 610 -61.52 36.75 -54.31
N PHE A 611 -60.93 35.92 -55.17
CA PHE A 611 -61.69 35.24 -56.21
C PHE A 611 -61.33 33.77 -56.16
N ALA A 612 -62.24 32.94 -55.66
CA ALA A 612 -62.15 31.50 -55.73
C ALA A 612 -62.33 31.08 -57.19
N LYS A 613 -61.43 30.24 -57.71
CA LYS A 613 -61.64 29.54 -58.97
C LYS A 613 -62.62 28.38 -58.71
N LEU A 614 -63.73 28.36 -59.44
CA LEU A 614 -64.54 27.17 -59.69
C LEU A 614 -63.76 26.18 -60.58
#